data_AF-A0A9P8TE35-F1
#
_entry.id   AF-A0A9P8TE35-F1
#
_cell.length_a   1.000
_cell.length_b   1.000
_cell.length_c   1.000
_cell.angle_alpha   90.00
_cell.angle_beta   90.00
_cell.angle_gamma   90.00
#
_symmetry.space_group_name_H-M   'P 1'
#
loop_
_entity.id
_entity.type
_entity.pdbx_description
1 polymer ?
#
loop_
_entity_poly.entity_id
_entity_poly.type
_entity_poly.pdbx_seq_one_letter_code
_entity_poly.pdbx_strand_id
1 'polypeptide(L)'
;MFPLLLQEDSMALVQKQKLDLVRPMQLQLEVLGLLLTGFNFPDIWTKTVVNSKQDSILINPRERQLTRIYIEVGGSAASQELAQEKAKTVLSSFRIIWQFVEWFGMHKVGQRIATHFSDMDLAFLAGDAAHTHSPKAAQGMNVSMHESVNLAWKLACILRGFPKPLLKSYDKERQKVARDLIEFDMSYAKAFGDANSDALNVACIV
;
A
#
# COMPACT_ATOMS: atom_id res chain seq x y z
N MET A 1 -21.11 -30.01 17.74
CA MET A 1 -20.38 -29.37 18.85
C MET A 1 -18.93 -29.23 18.40
N PHE A 2 -18.64 -28.22 17.57
CA PHE A 2 -17.30 -27.88 17.09
C PHE A 2 -16.71 -26.93 18.15
N PRO A 3 -15.77 -27.35 19.01
CA PRO A 3 -15.38 -26.54 20.14
C PRO A 3 -14.29 -25.52 19.77
N LEU A 4 -14.32 -24.42 20.53
CA LEU A 4 -13.48 -23.21 20.58
C LEU A 4 -11.95 -23.31 20.36
N LEU A 5 -11.36 -24.47 20.07
CA LEU A 5 -9.91 -24.67 20.00
C LEU A 5 -9.21 -23.96 18.82
N LEU A 6 -9.91 -23.65 17.73
CA LEU A 6 -9.30 -22.96 16.58
C LEU A 6 -8.99 -21.48 16.85
N GLN A 7 -9.60 -20.87 17.86
CA GLN A 7 -9.49 -19.44 18.09
C GLN A 7 -8.19 -19.06 18.83
N GLU A 8 -7.70 -19.93 19.72
CA GLU A 8 -6.42 -19.71 20.43
C GLU A 8 -5.20 -19.96 19.52
N ASP A 9 -5.23 -20.99 18.67
CA ASP A 9 -4.11 -21.31 17.76
C ASP A 9 -3.99 -20.30 16.59
N SER A 10 -5.10 -19.72 16.13
CA SER A 10 -5.07 -18.70 15.06
C SER A 10 -4.37 -17.39 15.49
N MET A 11 -4.49 -17.02 16.77
CA MET A 11 -3.77 -15.88 17.36
C MET A 11 -2.29 -16.18 17.58
N ALA A 12 -1.93 -17.45 17.80
CA ALA A 12 -0.55 -17.86 17.99
C ALA A 12 0.30 -17.69 16.72
N LEU A 13 -0.29 -17.81 15.52
CA LEU A 13 0.44 -17.54 14.27
C LEU A 13 0.87 -16.08 14.19
N VAL A 14 -0.05 -15.13 14.42
CA VAL A 14 0.26 -13.69 14.36
C VAL A 14 1.29 -13.30 15.43
N GLN A 15 1.25 -13.93 16.61
CA GLN A 15 2.21 -13.67 17.70
C GLN A 15 3.58 -14.36 17.55
N LYS A 16 3.67 -15.49 16.84
CA LYS A 16 4.94 -16.22 16.60
C LYS A 16 5.73 -15.71 15.39
N GLN A 17 5.14 -14.87 14.56
CA GLN A 17 5.77 -14.35 13.35
C GLN A 17 6.68 -13.17 13.68
N LYS A 18 7.97 -13.30 13.38
CA LYS A 18 8.89 -12.17 13.38
C LYS A 18 8.69 -11.43 12.05
N LEU A 19 8.00 -10.28 12.10
CA LEU A 19 7.95 -9.36 10.96
C LEU A 19 9.32 -8.72 10.83
N ASP A 20 10.08 -9.11 9.81
CA ASP A 20 11.38 -8.48 9.56
C ASP A 20 11.14 -7.03 9.12
N LEU A 21 11.65 -6.10 9.93
CA LEU A 21 11.53 -4.68 9.67
C LEU A 21 12.60 -4.29 8.66
N VAL A 22 12.19 -3.99 7.43
CA VAL A 22 13.14 -3.70 6.34
C VAL A 22 13.54 -2.22 6.31
N ARG A 23 12.75 -1.31 6.92
CA ARG A 23 13.07 0.11 7.09
C ARG A 23 12.45 0.75 8.35
N PRO A 24 13.04 1.85 8.88
CA PRO A 24 12.40 2.69 9.89
C PRO A 24 11.12 3.34 9.33
N MET A 25 10.12 3.51 10.20
CA MET A 25 8.77 3.96 9.86
C MET A 25 8.78 5.39 9.29
N GLN A 26 8.20 5.59 8.10
CA GLN A 26 7.97 6.91 7.50
C GLN A 26 6.48 7.25 7.56
N LEU A 27 6.16 8.51 7.84
CA LEU A 27 4.77 8.98 7.85
C LEU A 27 4.41 9.51 6.46
N GLN A 28 3.31 9.01 5.90
CA GLN A 28 2.71 9.53 4.68
C GLN A 28 1.29 9.96 4.98
N LEU A 29 0.92 11.13 4.46
CA LEU A 29 -0.46 11.58 4.50
C LEU A 29 -1.16 11.26 3.19
N GLU A 30 -2.38 10.76 3.32
CA GLU A 30 -3.31 10.62 2.22
C GLU A 30 -4.46 11.60 2.40
N VAL A 31 -4.65 12.50 1.45
CA VAL A 31 -5.86 13.30 1.36
C VAL A 31 -6.68 12.75 0.20
N LEU A 32 -7.80 12.06 0.50
CA LEU A 32 -8.77 11.60 -0.49
C LEU A 32 -9.95 12.56 -0.46
N GLY A 33 -9.94 13.58 -1.29
CA GLY A 33 -11.06 14.50 -1.29
C GLY A 33 -10.67 15.79 -1.94
N LEU A 34 -10.78 15.81 -3.26
CA LEU A 34 -10.48 17.00 -4.00
C LEU A 34 -11.37 17.09 -5.23
N LEU A 35 -12.54 17.71 -5.06
CA LEU A 35 -13.12 18.43 -6.18
C LEU A 35 -12.36 19.77 -6.23
N LEU A 36 -11.36 19.89 -7.10
CA LEU A 36 -10.83 21.21 -7.43
C LEU A 36 -11.76 21.81 -8.46
N THR A 37 -12.31 22.99 -8.19
CA THR A 37 -12.85 23.84 -9.26
C THR A 37 -12.06 25.13 -9.29
N GLY A 38 -11.57 25.52 -10.47
CA GLY A 38 -10.77 26.73 -10.64
C GLY A 38 -9.26 26.54 -10.53
N PHE A 39 -8.79 25.32 -10.79
CA PHE A 39 -7.37 25.00 -10.94
C PHE A 39 -6.87 25.33 -12.35
N ASN A 40 -5.59 25.69 -12.46
CA ASN A 40 -4.88 25.83 -13.74
C ASN A 40 -3.71 24.84 -13.87
N PHE A 41 -3.64 23.83 -12.99
CA PHE A 41 -2.69 22.73 -13.15
C PHE A 41 -3.19 21.80 -14.27
N PRO A 42 -2.47 21.67 -15.39
CA PRO A 42 -2.98 20.97 -16.57
C PRO A 42 -3.15 19.46 -16.34
N ASP A 43 -2.30 18.85 -15.51
CA ASP A 43 -2.21 17.40 -15.35
C ASP A 43 -2.96 16.86 -14.12
N ILE A 44 -3.94 17.60 -13.58
CA ILE A 44 -4.69 17.15 -12.39
C ILE A 44 -5.48 15.85 -12.66
N TRP A 45 -5.86 15.62 -13.91
CA TRP A 45 -6.62 14.46 -14.36
C TRP A 45 -5.74 13.29 -14.81
N THR A 46 -4.43 13.43 -14.62
CA THR A 46 -3.44 12.41 -14.98
C THR A 46 -2.69 12.00 -13.71
N LYS A 47 -2.35 10.72 -13.59
CA LYS A 47 -1.45 10.25 -12.53
C LYS A 47 -0.11 10.97 -12.68
N THR A 48 0.22 11.83 -11.72
CA THR A 48 1.36 12.75 -11.85
C THR A 48 2.11 12.86 -10.53
N VAL A 49 3.45 12.85 -10.61
CA VAL A 49 4.32 13.16 -9.48
C VAL A 49 4.86 14.58 -9.67
N VAL A 50 4.66 15.44 -8.68
CA VAL A 50 5.19 16.81 -8.69
C VAL A 50 6.18 16.95 -7.54
N ASN A 51 7.41 17.32 -7.87
CA ASN A 51 8.49 17.51 -6.92
C ASN A 51 8.79 19.01 -6.76
N SER A 52 8.94 19.44 -5.50
CA SER A 52 9.55 20.70 -5.10
C SER A 52 10.93 20.42 -4.49
N LYS A 53 11.69 21.47 -4.17
CA LYS A 53 13.01 21.34 -3.53
C LYS A 53 12.97 20.62 -2.18
N GLN A 54 11.82 20.59 -1.51
CA GLN A 54 11.66 20.07 -0.14
C GLN A 54 10.56 19.03 0.01
N ASP A 55 9.63 18.94 -0.94
CA ASP A 55 8.40 18.15 -0.81
C ASP A 55 7.99 17.55 -2.15
N SER A 56 7.40 16.36 -2.12
CA SER A 56 6.85 15.68 -3.29
C SER A 56 5.40 15.31 -3.06
N ILE A 57 4.58 15.46 -4.09
CA ILE A 57 3.19 15.02 -4.09
C ILE A 57 2.93 14.03 -5.23
N LEU A 58 2.10 13.03 -4.98
CA LEU A 58 1.55 12.15 -6.02
C LEU A 58 0.06 12.42 -6.16
N ILE A 59 -0.34 12.78 -7.37
CA ILE A 59 -1.70 13.08 -7.78
C ILE A 59 -2.26 11.85 -8.48
N ASN A 60 -3.38 11.33 -7.96
CA ASN A 60 -4.12 10.22 -8.54
C ASN A 60 -5.57 10.64 -8.81
N PRO A 61 -5.98 10.81 -10.07
CA PRO A 61 -7.37 11.15 -10.40
C PRO A 61 -8.31 10.02 -9.96
N ARG A 62 -9.52 10.39 -9.54
CA ARG A 62 -10.55 9.48 -9.04
C ARG A 62 -11.86 9.72 -9.79
N GLU A 63 -12.79 8.79 -9.62
CA GLU A 63 -14.18 8.92 -10.04
C GLU A 63 -14.85 10.15 -9.41
N ARG A 64 -16.03 10.53 -9.91
CA ARG A 64 -16.84 11.64 -9.35
C ARG A 64 -16.10 12.98 -9.31
N GLN A 65 -15.17 13.19 -10.27
CA GLN A 65 -14.34 14.40 -10.39
C GLN A 65 -13.45 14.66 -9.16
N LEU A 66 -13.18 13.61 -8.37
CA LEU A 66 -12.29 13.71 -7.23
C LEU A 66 -10.85 13.50 -7.66
N THR A 67 -9.92 14.02 -6.87
CA THR A 67 -8.50 13.72 -6.99
C THR A 67 -7.96 13.33 -5.62
N ARG A 68 -7.16 12.27 -5.56
CA ARG A 68 -6.41 11.90 -4.36
C ARG A 68 -5.02 12.50 -4.46
N ILE A 69 -4.57 13.16 -3.40
CA ILE A 69 -3.21 13.68 -3.30
C ILE A 69 -2.51 12.99 -2.13
N TYR A 70 -1.41 12.32 -2.46
CA TYR A 70 -0.44 11.76 -1.52
C TYR A 70 0.61 12.81 -1.22
N ILE A 71 0.85 13.08 0.05
CA ILE A 71 1.75 14.14 0.51
C ILE A 71 2.65 13.55 1.59
N GLU A 72 3.96 13.65 1.38
CA GLU A 72 4.90 13.23 2.42
C GLU A 72 5.00 14.29 3.50
N VAL A 73 4.84 13.88 4.75
CA VAL A 73 4.94 14.77 5.90
C VAL A 73 5.93 14.18 6.89
N GLY A 74 7.01 14.91 7.14
CA GLY A 74 7.94 14.57 8.21
C GLY A 74 7.35 14.92 9.58
N GLY A 75 7.29 13.94 10.48
CA GLY A 75 6.98 14.17 11.90
C GLY A 75 5.57 13.76 12.35
N SER A 76 5.32 13.87 13.66
CA SER A 76 4.19 13.26 14.38
C SER A 76 2.87 14.04 14.38
N ALA A 77 2.87 15.31 13.95
CA ALA A 77 1.70 16.19 13.97
C ALA A 77 1.14 16.40 12.56
N ALA A 78 0.63 15.33 11.97
CA ALA A 78 0.12 15.34 10.61
C ALA A 78 -1.37 15.73 10.63
N SER A 79 -1.73 16.85 9.99
CA SER A 79 -3.11 17.36 9.90
C SER A 79 -3.54 17.61 8.46
N GLN A 80 -4.85 17.73 8.24
CA GLN A 80 -5.40 18.05 6.91
C GLN A 80 -4.90 19.42 6.43
N GLU A 81 -4.83 20.41 7.32
CA GLU A 81 -4.40 21.77 7.02
C GLU A 81 -2.94 21.80 6.57
N LEU A 82 -2.07 21.08 7.28
CA LEU A 82 -0.66 20.94 6.90
C LEU A 82 -0.49 20.28 5.53
N ALA A 83 -1.30 19.26 5.25
CA ALA A 83 -1.32 18.59 3.95
C ALA A 83 -1.74 19.58 2.83
N GLN A 84 -2.80 20.35 3.05
CA GLN A 84 -3.26 21.36 2.09
C GLN A 84 -2.24 22.50 1.88
N GLU A 85 -1.55 22.93 2.94
CA GLU A 85 -0.50 23.93 2.87
C GLU A 85 0.70 23.43 2.06
N LYS A 86 1.18 22.21 2.33
CA LYS A 86 2.26 21.59 1.55
C LYS A 86 1.89 21.44 0.08
N ALA A 87 0.67 20.99 -0.22
CA ALA A 87 0.21 20.91 -1.61
C ALA A 87 0.21 22.28 -2.30
N LYS A 88 -0.24 23.35 -1.62
CA LYS A 88 -0.17 24.72 -2.14
C LYS A 88 1.27 25.18 -2.39
N THR A 89 2.20 24.82 -1.51
CA THR A 89 3.62 25.15 -1.67
C THR A 89 4.24 24.44 -2.87
N VAL A 90 3.99 23.14 -3.02
CA VAL A 90 4.51 22.33 -4.14
C VAL A 90 3.94 22.80 -5.47
N LEU A 91 2.64 23.13 -5.51
CA LEU A 91 1.94 23.59 -6.70
C LEU A 91 1.80 25.13 -6.74
N SER A 92 2.71 25.87 -6.11
CA SER A 92 2.62 27.34 -5.95
C SER A 92 2.58 28.13 -7.26
N SER A 93 3.04 27.54 -8.37
CA SER A 93 2.90 28.12 -9.72
C SER A 93 1.47 28.05 -10.27
N PHE A 94 0.59 27.33 -9.59
CA PHE A 94 -0.78 27.06 -9.99
C PHE A 94 -1.76 27.53 -8.91
N ARG A 95 -2.94 27.97 -9.34
CA ARG A 95 -4.07 28.28 -8.47
C ARG A 95 -4.72 26.97 -8.03
N ILE A 96 -4.86 26.77 -6.73
CA ILE A 96 -5.53 25.61 -6.14
C ILE A 96 -6.61 26.09 -5.18
N ILE A 97 -7.83 25.61 -5.38
CA ILE A 97 -8.97 25.89 -4.49
C ILE A 97 -9.56 24.55 -4.05
N TRP A 98 -9.51 24.32 -2.75
CA TRP A 98 -10.14 23.17 -2.10
C TRP A 98 -11.63 23.48 -1.95
N GLN A 99 -12.51 22.74 -2.62
CA GLN A 99 -13.94 22.88 -2.36
C GLN A 99 -14.37 22.17 -1.08
N PHE A 100 -14.03 20.88 -0.98
CA PHE A 100 -14.28 20.05 0.18
C PHE A 100 -13.30 18.88 0.19
N VAL A 101 -13.15 18.25 1.35
CA VAL A 101 -12.36 17.03 1.55
C VAL A 101 -13.31 15.92 1.96
N GLU A 102 -13.50 14.92 1.09
CA GLU A 102 -14.37 13.77 1.38
C GLU A 102 -13.76 12.87 2.47
N TRP A 103 -12.43 12.74 2.48
CA TRP A 103 -11.69 11.89 3.40
C TRP A 103 -10.23 12.35 3.56
N PHE A 104 -9.70 12.14 4.75
CA PHE A 104 -8.32 12.39 5.11
C PHE A 104 -7.82 11.23 5.97
N GLY A 105 -6.61 10.75 5.70
CA GLY A 105 -6.00 9.65 6.41
C GLY A 105 -4.50 9.85 6.58
N MET A 106 -3.97 9.35 7.69
CA MET A 106 -2.54 9.29 7.94
C MET A 106 -2.09 7.83 7.88
N HIS A 107 -1.16 7.56 6.96
CA HIS A 107 -0.58 6.24 6.77
C HIS A 107 0.85 6.21 7.31
N LYS A 108 1.04 5.45 8.39
CA LYS A 108 2.37 5.09 8.86
C LYS A 108 2.92 3.99 7.97
N VAL A 109 3.84 4.34 7.08
CA VAL A 109 4.47 3.40 6.18
C VAL A 109 5.61 2.70 6.90
N GLY A 110 5.46 1.39 7.07
CA GLY A 110 6.54 0.47 7.41
C GLY A 110 6.51 -0.70 6.44
N GLN A 111 7.66 -1.00 5.83
CA GLN A 111 7.83 -2.18 4.99
C GLN A 111 8.12 -3.38 5.89
N ARG A 112 7.22 -4.37 5.87
CA ARG A 112 7.31 -5.59 6.68
C ARG A 112 6.83 -6.79 5.90
N ILE A 113 7.39 -7.94 6.20
CA ILE A 113 6.96 -9.23 5.66
C ILE A 113 7.03 -10.30 6.73
N ALA A 114 6.03 -11.16 6.75
CA ALA A 114 5.96 -12.36 7.54
C ALA A 114 6.99 -13.38 7.03
N THR A 115 7.68 -14.06 7.94
CA THR A 115 8.64 -15.11 7.56
C THR A 115 7.94 -16.27 6.86
N HIS A 116 6.70 -16.59 7.26
CA HIS A 116 5.91 -17.66 6.66
C HIS A 116 4.46 -17.23 6.47
N PHE A 117 3.84 -17.63 5.36
CA PHE A 117 2.45 -17.31 5.05
C PHE A 117 1.50 -18.42 5.49
N SER A 118 2.02 -19.49 6.10
CA SER A 118 1.21 -20.57 6.68
C SER A 118 1.85 -21.21 7.91
N ASP A 119 1.05 -21.62 8.91
CA ASP A 119 1.45 -22.63 9.92
C ASP A 119 1.02 -24.00 9.45
N MET A 120 1.96 -24.93 9.28
CA MET A 120 1.68 -26.36 9.09
C MET A 120 0.54 -26.70 8.10
N ASP A 121 0.31 -25.86 7.08
CA ASP A 121 -0.81 -25.95 6.14
C ASP A 121 -2.23 -25.91 6.77
N LEU A 122 -2.37 -25.39 7.99
CA LEU A 122 -3.63 -25.31 8.76
C LEU A 122 -4.13 -23.87 8.95
N ALA A 123 -3.23 -22.91 9.13
CA ALA A 123 -3.53 -21.50 9.23
C ALA A 123 -2.74 -20.73 8.18
N PHE A 124 -3.34 -19.69 7.59
CA PHE A 124 -2.76 -18.95 6.47
C PHE A 124 -2.88 -17.44 6.69
N LEU A 125 -1.86 -16.70 6.26
CA LEU A 125 -1.86 -15.24 6.18
C LEU A 125 -2.01 -14.82 4.71
N ALA A 126 -2.76 -13.76 4.48
CA ALA A 126 -2.88 -13.11 3.17
C ALA A 126 -3.02 -11.61 3.36
N GLY A 127 -2.54 -10.85 2.37
CA GLY A 127 -2.57 -9.39 2.34
C GLY A 127 -1.80 -8.73 3.48
N ASP A 128 -2.36 -7.64 4.01
CA ASP A 128 -1.74 -6.82 5.06
C ASP A 128 -1.37 -7.58 6.34
N ALA A 129 -1.99 -8.75 6.58
CA ALA A 129 -1.63 -9.64 7.68
C ALA A 129 -0.28 -10.36 7.45
N ALA A 130 0.13 -10.52 6.19
CA ALA A 130 1.37 -11.17 5.79
C ALA A 130 2.46 -10.17 5.38
N HIS A 131 2.11 -9.03 4.79
CA HIS A 131 3.08 -8.03 4.34
C HIS A 131 2.47 -6.64 4.34
N THR A 132 3.27 -5.62 4.66
CA THR A 132 2.89 -4.21 4.54
C THR A 132 3.96 -3.48 3.76
N HIS A 133 3.57 -2.56 2.89
CA HIS A 133 4.49 -1.76 2.09
C HIS A 133 3.92 -0.35 1.87
N SER A 134 4.65 0.52 1.17
CA SER A 134 4.18 1.88 0.92
C SER A 134 2.99 1.91 -0.05
N PRO A 135 2.05 2.86 0.09
CA PRO A 135 0.96 3.05 -0.85
C PRO A 135 1.42 3.67 -2.19
N LYS A 136 2.68 4.11 -2.30
CA LYS A 136 3.21 4.80 -3.50
C LYS A 136 3.08 3.99 -4.79
N ALA A 137 3.26 2.67 -4.69
CA ALA A 137 3.13 1.75 -5.81
C ALA A 137 1.68 1.30 -6.08
N ALA A 138 0.73 1.65 -5.21
CA ALA A 138 -0.68 1.24 -5.27
C ALA A 138 -0.92 -0.28 -5.39
N GLN A 139 -0.03 -1.10 -4.80
CA GLN A 139 -0.07 -2.57 -4.94
C GLN A 139 -0.81 -3.32 -3.83
N GLY A 140 -1.10 -2.69 -2.68
CA GLY A 140 -1.45 -3.43 -1.45
C GLY A 140 -2.71 -4.27 -1.60
N MET A 141 -3.81 -3.63 -2.01
CA MET A 141 -5.07 -4.34 -2.24
C MET A 141 -4.97 -5.35 -3.38
N ASN A 142 -4.29 -5.00 -4.48
CA ASN A 142 -4.16 -5.88 -5.65
C ASN A 142 -3.45 -7.18 -5.28
N VAL A 143 -2.30 -7.08 -4.62
CA VAL A 143 -1.50 -8.24 -4.20
C VAL A 143 -2.27 -9.07 -3.17
N SER A 144 -2.93 -8.42 -2.20
CA SER A 144 -3.78 -9.09 -1.20
C SER A 144 -4.91 -9.92 -1.83
N MET A 145 -5.56 -9.38 -2.86
CA MET A 145 -6.60 -10.12 -3.61
C MET A 145 -6.01 -11.31 -4.36
N HIS A 146 -4.86 -11.13 -5.04
CA HIS A 146 -4.21 -12.22 -5.75
C HIS A 146 -3.75 -13.35 -4.82
N GLU A 147 -3.33 -13.04 -3.60
CA GLU A 147 -3.00 -14.03 -2.56
C GLU A 147 -4.23 -14.81 -2.13
N SER A 148 -5.31 -14.10 -1.85
CA SER A 148 -6.59 -14.71 -1.45
C SER A 148 -7.13 -15.63 -2.54
N VAL A 149 -7.07 -15.21 -3.81
CA VAL A 149 -7.48 -16.03 -4.95
C VAL A 149 -6.58 -17.25 -5.11
N ASN A 150 -5.25 -17.09 -4.99
CA ASN A 150 -4.30 -18.21 -5.06
C ASN A 150 -4.58 -19.26 -3.97
N LEU A 151 -4.86 -18.83 -2.74
CA LEU A 151 -5.18 -19.72 -1.64
C LEU A 151 -6.53 -20.43 -1.83
N ALA A 152 -7.56 -19.69 -2.27
CA ALA A 152 -8.93 -20.17 -2.34
C ALA A 152 -9.08 -21.42 -3.21
N TRP A 153 -8.50 -21.43 -4.42
CA TRP A 153 -8.61 -22.59 -5.30
C TRP A 153 -7.83 -23.80 -4.78
N LYS A 154 -6.66 -23.57 -4.13
CA LYS A 154 -5.86 -24.65 -3.53
C LYS A 154 -6.62 -25.32 -2.38
N LEU A 155 -7.24 -24.51 -1.52
CA LEU A 155 -8.12 -25.02 -0.45
C LEU A 155 -9.28 -25.83 -1.02
N ALA A 156 -9.96 -25.32 -2.06
CA ALA A 156 -11.05 -26.04 -2.71
C ALA A 156 -10.60 -27.41 -3.28
N CYS A 157 -9.41 -27.50 -3.85
CA CYS A 157 -8.83 -28.77 -4.30
C CYS A 157 -8.59 -29.73 -3.12
N ILE A 158 -8.01 -29.28 -2.01
CA ILE A 158 -7.77 -30.15 -0.85
C ILE A 158 -9.06 -30.67 -0.25
N LEU A 159 -10.09 -29.83 -0.15
CA LEU A 159 -11.43 -30.24 0.32
C LEU A 159 -12.07 -31.31 -0.58
N ARG A 160 -11.66 -31.38 -1.86
CA ARG A 160 -12.10 -32.40 -2.83
C ARG A 160 -11.20 -33.64 -2.87
N GLY A 161 -10.23 -33.77 -1.96
CA GLY A 161 -9.35 -34.94 -1.87
C GLY A 161 -8.09 -34.88 -2.72
N PHE A 162 -7.74 -33.72 -3.28
CA PHE A 162 -6.47 -33.56 -3.99
C PHE A 162 -5.27 -33.61 -3.01
N PRO A 163 -4.05 -33.90 -3.50
CA PRO A 163 -2.88 -34.05 -2.64
C PRO A 163 -2.54 -32.78 -1.85
N LYS A 164 -2.37 -32.93 -0.52
CA LYS A 164 -1.96 -31.86 0.41
C LYS A 164 -0.71 -31.04 0.00
N PRO A 165 0.31 -31.59 -0.69
CA PRO A 165 1.46 -30.81 -1.14
C PRO A 165 1.10 -29.61 -2.02
N LEU A 166 -0.11 -29.59 -2.62
CA LEU A 166 -0.62 -28.42 -3.33
C LEU A 166 -0.71 -27.18 -2.43
N LEU A 167 -1.11 -27.31 -1.15
CA LEU A 167 -1.18 -26.16 -0.24
C LEU A 167 0.20 -25.59 0.10
N LYS A 168 1.23 -26.45 0.20
CA LYS A 168 2.62 -26.04 0.45
C LYS A 168 3.19 -25.10 -0.63
N SER A 169 2.60 -25.11 -1.82
CA SER A 169 2.98 -24.18 -2.89
C SER A 169 2.54 -22.74 -2.60
N TYR A 170 1.50 -22.51 -1.79
CA TYR A 170 0.99 -21.18 -1.45
C TYR A 170 2.07 -20.31 -0.83
N ASP A 171 2.68 -20.80 0.26
CA ASP A 171 3.74 -20.07 0.99
C ASP A 171 4.90 -19.74 0.05
N LYS A 172 5.43 -20.74 -0.67
CA LYS A 172 6.56 -20.53 -1.59
C LYS A 172 6.27 -19.54 -2.70
N GLU A 173 5.09 -19.61 -3.32
CA GLU A 173 4.72 -18.72 -4.42
C GLU A 173 4.47 -17.29 -3.93
N ARG A 174 3.72 -17.12 -2.83
CA ARG A 174 3.28 -15.79 -2.37
C ARG A 174 4.36 -15.06 -1.58
N GLN A 175 5.15 -15.78 -0.78
CA GLN A 175 6.29 -15.20 -0.07
C GLN A 175 7.34 -14.63 -1.04
N LYS A 176 7.56 -15.27 -2.20
CA LYS A 176 8.43 -14.71 -3.25
C LYS A 176 7.84 -13.40 -3.80
N VAL A 177 6.56 -13.40 -4.19
CA VAL A 177 5.90 -12.21 -4.76
C VAL A 177 5.91 -11.04 -3.76
N ALA A 178 5.63 -11.30 -2.49
CA ALA A 178 5.67 -10.27 -1.44
C ALA A 178 7.09 -9.71 -1.22
N ARG A 179 8.14 -10.55 -1.32
CA ARG A 179 9.53 -10.07 -1.29
C ARG A 179 9.88 -9.19 -2.49
N ASP A 180 9.60 -9.68 -3.69
CA ASP A 180 9.84 -8.93 -4.93
C ASP A 180 9.12 -7.56 -4.88
N LEU A 181 7.91 -7.54 -4.34
CA LEU A 181 7.12 -6.32 -4.15
C LEU A 181 7.77 -5.35 -3.17
N ILE A 182 8.28 -5.83 -2.03
CA ILE A 182 8.98 -4.98 -1.07
C ILE A 182 10.27 -4.43 -1.66
N GLU A 183 11.05 -5.26 -2.36
CA GLU A 183 12.27 -4.81 -3.05
C GLU A 183 11.96 -3.75 -4.10
N PHE A 184 10.90 -3.94 -4.88
CA PHE A 184 10.39 -2.94 -5.81
C PHE A 184 9.98 -1.65 -5.09
N ASP A 185 9.14 -1.75 -4.05
CA ASP A 185 8.65 -0.61 -3.27
C ASP A 185 9.81 0.15 -2.60
N MET A 186 10.87 -0.54 -2.16
CA MET A 186 12.09 0.09 -1.65
C MET A 186 12.78 0.94 -2.70
N SER A 187 12.96 0.40 -3.90
CA SER A 187 13.57 1.14 -5.02
C SER A 187 12.72 2.35 -5.43
N TYR A 188 11.39 2.15 -5.46
CA TYR A 188 10.41 3.15 -5.88
C TYR A 188 10.26 4.27 -4.85
N ALA A 189 10.16 3.93 -3.57
CA ALA A 189 10.04 4.91 -2.49
C ALA A 189 11.29 5.79 -2.37
N LYS A 190 12.48 5.24 -2.65
CA LYS A 190 13.74 6.00 -2.72
C LYS A 190 13.73 6.98 -3.89
N ALA A 191 13.39 6.50 -5.09
CA ALA A 191 13.36 7.36 -6.28
C ALA A 191 12.34 8.51 -6.16
N PHE A 192 11.23 8.27 -5.47
CA PHE A 192 10.23 9.29 -5.18
C PHE A 192 10.78 10.45 -4.32
N GLY A 193 11.65 10.16 -3.35
CA GLY A 193 12.29 11.17 -2.50
C GLY A 193 13.47 11.89 -3.17
N ASP A 194 14.15 11.23 -4.09
CA ASP A 194 15.36 11.74 -4.76
C ASP A 194 15.05 12.57 -6.03
N ALA A 195 13.77 12.80 -6.37
CA ALA A 195 13.31 13.53 -7.57
C ALA A 195 13.89 13.01 -8.91
N ASN A 196 14.32 11.75 -8.99
CA ASN A 196 14.90 11.17 -10.21
C ASN A 196 13.82 10.44 -11.03
N SER A 197 13.57 10.90 -12.25
CA SER A 197 12.36 10.65 -13.05
C SER A 197 12.20 9.22 -13.59
N ASP A 198 13.29 8.50 -13.79
CA ASP A 198 13.27 7.29 -14.64
C ASP A 198 12.63 6.07 -13.95
N ALA A 199 12.64 6.01 -12.62
CA ALA A 199 12.04 4.92 -11.85
C ALA A 199 10.51 5.05 -11.70
N LEU A 200 9.93 6.24 -11.94
CA LEU A 200 8.50 6.50 -11.75
C LEU A 200 7.63 5.95 -12.89
N ASN A 201 8.23 5.68 -14.05
CA ASN A 201 7.52 5.16 -15.24
C ASN A 201 7.08 3.69 -15.13
N VAL A 202 7.60 2.94 -14.16
CA VAL A 202 7.32 1.49 -14.02
C VAL A 202 5.98 1.23 -13.31
N ALA A 203 5.43 2.21 -12.58
CA ALA A 203 4.19 2.06 -11.82
C ALA A 203 2.90 2.36 -12.62
N CYS A 204 2.99 2.45 -13.96
CA CYS A 204 1.85 2.71 -14.86
C CYS A 204 1.29 1.47 -15.55
N ILE A 205 1.77 0.27 -15.23
CA ILE A 205 1.26 -0.98 -15.81
C ILE A 205 0.69 -1.87 -14.71
N VAL A 206 -0.47 -1.48 -14.16
CA VAL A 206 -1.48 -2.42 -13.65
C VAL A 206 -2.86 -1.84 -13.90
#